data_AF-A0A7X7PGB3-F1
#
_entry.id   AF-A0A7X7PGB3-F1
#
_cell.length_a   1.000
_cell.length_b   1.000
_cell.length_c   1.000
_cell.angle_alpha   90.00
_cell.angle_beta   90.00
_cell.angle_gamma   90.00
#
_symmetry.space_group_name_H-M   'P 1'
#
loop_
_entity.id
_entity.type
_entity.pdbx_description
1 polymer ?
#
loop_
_entity_poly.entity_id
_entity_poly.type
_entity_poly.pdbx_seq_one_letter_code
_entity_poly.pdbx_strand_id
1 'polypeptide(L)'
;MAGSERHAKEVLVQVCIECGTEYLIEEGEPQRTDPCEKCGNTVYRSFHAVAGSDQVIDDFNDSTARDTDADDGPTDVTRGDLHDLERL
;
A
#
# COMPACT_ATOMS: atom_id res chain seq x y z
N MET A 1 12.52 -0.43 28.03
CA MET A 1 12.26 -0.13 26.61
C MET A 1 11.00 -0.88 26.21
N ALA A 2 9.83 -0.25 26.31
CA ALA A 2 8.57 -0.84 25.88
C ALA A 2 8.46 -0.62 24.36
N GLY A 3 8.91 -1.62 23.58
CA GLY A 3 8.67 -1.65 22.15
C GLY A 3 7.18 -1.89 21.93
N SER A 4 6.47 -0.86 21.50
CA SER A 4 5.06 -1.00 21.11
C SER A 4 5.04 -1.80 19.81
N GLU A 5 4.86 -3.11 19.91
CA GLU A 5 4.48 -3.96 18.79
C GLU A 5 3.17 -3.38 18.23
N ARG A 6 3.26 -2.63 17.12
CA ARG A 6 2.08 -2.27 16.34
C ARG A 6 1.61 -3.58 15.72
N HIS A 7 0.78 -4.32 16.45
CA HIS A 7 0.18 -5.54 15.95
C HIS A 7 -0.63 -5.18 14.72
N ALA A 8 -0.17 -5.67 13.57
CA ALA A 8 -0.88 -5.59 12.33
C ALA A 8 -2.25 -6.27 12.54
N LYS A 9 -3.34 -5.53 12.35
CA LYS A 9 -4.69 -6.00 12.66
C LYS A 9 -5.25 -6.71 11.44
N GLU A 10 -5.78 -7.91 11.60
CA GLU A 10 -6.52 -8.55 10.53
C GLU A 10 -7.82 -7.78 10.28
N VAL A 11 -8.10 -7.47 9.01
CA VAL A 11 -9.32 -6.79 8.57
C VAL A 11 -9.94 -7.56 7.42
N LEU A 12 -11.26 -7.51 7.33
CA LEU A 12 -12.00 -7.99 6.18
C LEU A 12 -12.20 -6.83 5.21
N VAL A 13 -11.71 -6.96 4.00
CA VAL A 13 -11.95 -5.98 2.94
C VAL A 13 -13.05 -6.51 2.03
N GLN A 14 -14.09 -5.71 1.83
CA GLN A 14 -15.18 -6.00 0.90
C GLN A 14 -15.19 -5.00 -0.25
N VAL A 15 -15.18 -5.52 -1.47
CA VAL A 15 -15.13 -4.72 -2.69
C VAL A 15 -16.40 -4.94 -3.51
N CYS A 16 -17.08 -3.86 -3.85
CA CYS A 16 -18.23 -3.90 -4.73
C CYS A 16 -17.81 -4.37 -6.13
N ILE A 17 -18.45 -5.42 -6.65
CA ILE A 17 -18.05 -6.01 -7.94
C ILE A 17 -18.33 -5.08 -9.14
N GLU A 18 -19.25 -4.12 -8.99
CA GLU A 18 -19.66 -3.25 -10.09
C GLU A 18 -18.79 -1.99 -10.18
N CYS A 19 -18.56 -1.30 -9.06
CA CYS A 19 -17.89 0.00 -9.06
C CYS A 19 -16.51 0.02 -8.37
N GLY A 20 -16.09 -1.11 -7.79
CA GLY A 20 -14.80 -1.26 -7.12
C GLY A 20 -14.68 -0.53 -5.78
N THR A 21 -15.77 -0.02 -5.20
CA THR A 21 -15.72 0.64 -3.88
C THR A 21 -15.31 -0.37 -2.82
N GLU A 22 -14.30 -0.02 -2.04
CA GLU A 22 -13.72 -0.86 -1.00
C GLU A 22 -14.23 -0.42 0.39
N TYR A 23 -14.53 -1.41 1.23
CA TYR A 23 -14.94 -1.23 2.62
C TYR A 23 -14.02 -2.06 3.49
N LEU A 24 -13.37 -1.43 4.47
CA LEU A 24 -12.57 -2.11 5.47
C LEU A 24 -13.45 -2.36 6.71
N ILE A 25 -13.48 -3.62 7.16
CA ILE A 25 -14.29 -4.10 8.27
C ILE A 25 -13.32 -4.66 9.30
N GLU A 26 -13.41 -4.18 10.54
CA GLU A 26 -12.50 -4.60 11.60
C GLU A 26 -12.79 -6.04 12.05
N GLU A 27 -11.80 -6.68 12.68
CA GLU A 27 -11.96 -8.01 13.25
C GLU A 27 -13.14 -8.06 14.24
N GLY A 28 -14.08 -8.97 14.01
CA GLY A 28 -15.28 -9.15 14.84
C GLY A 28 -16.51 -8.36 14.38
N GLU A 29 -16.38 -7.46 13.41
CA GLU A 29 -17.53 -6.81 12.78
C GLU A 29 -18.17 -7.72 11.70
N PRO A 30 -19.50 -7.69 11.56
CA PRO A 30 -20.19 -8.44 10.53
C PRO A 30 -19.91 -7.88 9.14
N GLN A 31 -19.85 -8.76 8.15
CA GLN A 31 -19.75 -8.37 6.74
C GLN A 31 -20.90 -7.43 6.32
N ARG A 32 -20.62 -6.44 5.47
CA ARG A 32 -21.66 -5.55 4.95
C ARG A 32 -22.66 -6.36 4.14
N THR A 33 -23.92 -6.06 4.41
CA THR A 33 -25.08 -6.54 3.65
C THR A 33 -25.84 -5.39 2.99
N ASP A 34 -25.51 -4.14 3.36
CA ASP A 34 -26.11 -2.95 2.78
C ASP A 34 -25.69 -2.74 1.33
N PRO A 35 -26.55 -2.11 0.51
CA PRO A 35 -26.20 -1.69 -0.84
C PRO A 35 -24.98 -0.76 -0.85
N CYS A 36 -24.22 -0.82 -1.93
CA CYS A 36 -23.03 0.00 -2.11
C CYS A 36 -23.44 1.46 -2.17
N GLU A 37 -22.82 2.30 -1.35
CA GLU A 37 -23.15 3.72 -1.23
C GLU A 37 -22.90 4.49 -2.54
N LYS A 38 -22.03 3.95 -3.41
CA LYS A 38 -21.67 4.58 -4.69
C LYS A 38 -22.60 4.19 -5.85
N CYS A 39 -22.96 2.91 -5.98
CA CYS A 39 -23.72 2.42 -7.14
C CYS A 39 -25.01 1.65 -6.80
N GLY A 40 -25.29 1.38 -5.53
CA GLY A 40 -26.48 0.66 -5.08
C GLY A 40 -26.43 -0.86 -5.25
N ASN A 41 -25.33 -1.44 -5.74
CA ASN A 41 -25.17 -2.88 -5.87
C ASN A 41 -25.05 -3.59 -4.52
N THR A 42 -25.52 -4.83 -4.42
CA THR A 42 -25.50 -5.63 -3.19
C THR A 42 -24.49 -6.79 -3.24
N VAL A 43 -23.80 -6.97 -4.37
CA VAL A 43 -22.82 -8.04 -4.55
C VAL A 43 -21.41 -7.54 -4.25
N TYR A 44 -20.74 -8.22 -3.32
CA TYR A 44 -19.39 -7.90 -2.86
C TYR A 44 -18.46 -9.12 -2.97
N ARG A 45 -17.19 -8.86 -3.23
CA ARG A 45 -16.10 -9.82 -3.08
C ARG A 45 -15.34 -9.50 -1.80
N SER A 46 -15.15 -10.50 -0.95
CA SER A 46 -14.49 -10.34 0.36
C SER A 46 -13.10 -10.98 0.37
N PHE A 47 -12.13 -10.37 1.05
CA PHE A 47 -10.81 -10.92 1.30
C PHE A 47 -10.27 -10.49 2.66
N HIS A 48 -9.53 -11.38 3.31
CA HIS A 48 -8.83 -11.07 4.56
C HIS A 48 -7.52 -10.37 4.21
N ALA A 49 -7.28 -9.22 4.83
CA ALA A 49 -6.07 -8.44 4.69
C ALA A 49 -5.52 -8.09 6.08
N VAL A 50 -4.26 -7.72 6.14
CA VAL A 50 -3.64 -7.21 7.36
C VAL A 50 -3.57 -5.69 7.23
N ALA A 51 -4.32 -4.97 8.06
CA ALA A 51 -4.28 -3.52 8.15
C ALA A 51 -3.20 -3.07 9.14
N GLY A 52 -2.31 -2.22 8.66
CA GLY A 52 -1.17 -1.72 9.42
C GLY A 52 0.09 -1.82 8.58
N SER A 53 1.08 -1.02 8.93
CA SER A 53 2.38 -1.10 8.27
C SER A 53 3.13 -2.32 8.79
N ASP A 54 3.51 -3.21 7.88
CA ASP A 54 4.41 -4.31 8.19
C ASP A 54 5.80 -3.70 8.34
N GLN A 55 6.44 -3.89 9.50
CA GLN A 55 7.80 -3.37 9.74
C GLN A 55 8.78 -3.84 8.65
N VAL A 56 8.59 -5.03 8.08
CA VAL A 56 9.41 -5.51 6.97
C VAL A 56 9.20 -4.68 5.70
N ILE A 57 7.96 -4.30 5.41
CA ILE A 57 7.64 -3.45 4.25
C ILE A 57 8.12 -2.02 4.50
N ASP A 58 7.95 -1.50 5.71
CA ASP A 58 8.45 -0.17 6.09
C ASP A 58 9.97 -0.11 5.98
N ASP A 59 10.69 -1.06 6.59
CA ASP A 59 12.16 -1.13 6.53
C ASP A 59 12.65 -1.30 5.08
N PHE A 60 11.95 -2.10 4.27
CA PHE A 60 12.27 -2.24 2.85
C PHE A 60 12.06 -0.92 2.10
N ASN A 61 10.93 -0.24 2.31
CA ASN A 61 10.64 1.03 1.66
C ASN A 61 11.65 2.11 2.08
N ASP A 62 12.01 2.17 3.36
CA ASP A 62 12.98 3.14 3.88
C ASP A 62 14.39 2.87 3.33
N SER A 63 14.81 1.60 3.29
CA SER A 63 16.12 1.20 2.75
C SER A 63 16.23 1.29 1.23
N THR A 64 15.12 1.32 0.51
CA THR A 64 15.09 1.39 -0.96
C THR A 64 14.50 2.70 -1.50
N ALA A 65 14.12 3.62 -0.60
CA ALA A 65 13.60 4.92 -0.97
C ALA A 65 14.62 5.64 -1.86
N ARG A 66 14.16 6.06 -3.03
CA ARG A 66 14.96 6.92 -3.90
C ARG A 66 14.87 8.33 -3.39
N ASP A 67 16.01 8.99 -3.38
CA ASP A 67 16.04 10.43 -3.24
C ASP A 67 15.29 11.07 -4.42
N THR A 68 14.30 11.88 -4.08
CA THR A 68 13.45 12.59 -5.05
C THR A 68 13.41 14.08 -4.72
N ASP A 69 14.26 14.54 -3.79
CA ASP A 69 14.37 15.95 -3.50
C ASP A 69 14.86 16.67 -4.76
N ALA A 70 14.05 17.62 -5.23
CA ALA A 70 14.34 18.38 -6.44
C ALA A 70 15.38 19.49 -6.20
N ASP A 71 15.63 19.83 -4.93
CA ASP A 71 16.64 20.80 -4.51
C ASP A 71 18.00 20.14 -4.22
N ASP A 72 18.05 18.80 -4.14
CA ASP A 72 19.32 18.09 -4.12
C ASP A 72 20.01 18.21 -5.48
N GLY A 73 21.29 18.61 -5.42
CA GLY A 73 22.11 18.79 -6.60
C GLY A 73 22.14 17.51 -7.44
N PRO A 74 22.39 17.61 -8.76
CA PRO A 74 22.48 16.43 -9.60
C PRO A 74 23.41 15.42 -8.93
N THR A 75 22.92 14.18 -8.79
CA THR A 75 23.77 13.05 -8.38
C THR A 75 25.05 13.07 -9.22
N ASP A 76 26.16 12.56 -8.68
CA ASP A 76 27.48 12.58 -9.33
C ASP A 76 27.51 11.65 -10.56
N VAL A 77 26.63 11.92 -11.52
CA VAL A 77 26.58 11.37 -12.87
C VAL A 77 27.40 12.28 -13.75
N THR A 78 28.57 11.81 -14.11
CA THR A 78 29.42 12.47 -15.10
C THR A 78 28.91 12.11 -16.50
N ARG A 79 29.30 12.89 -17.51
CA ARG A 79 29.02 12.52 -18.91
C ARG A 79 29.62 11.17 -19.31
N GLY A 80 30.66 10.71 -18.61
CA GLY A 80 31.27 9.39 -18.84
C GLY A 80 30.29 8.25 -18.55
N ASP A 81 29.46 8.40 -17.51
CA ASP A 81 28.53 7.36 -17.06
C ASP A 81 27.37 7.12 -18.04
N LEU A 82 27.05 8.12 -18.88
CA LEU A 82 26.04 8.00 -19.94
C LEU A 82 26.54 7.19 -21.15
N HIS A 83 27.86 7.17 -21.41
CA HIS A 83 28.42 6.46 -22.56
C HIS A 83 28.47 4.94 -22.35
N ASP A 84 28.41 4.47 -21.11
CA ASP A 84 28.35 3.03 -20.80
C ASP A 84 26.98 2.42 -21.13
N LEU A 85 25.91 3.23 -21.23
CA LEU A 85 24.56 2.78 -21.59
C LEU A 85 24.40 2.48 -23.09
N GLU A 86 25.23 3.07 -23.96
CA GLU A 86 25.21 2.81 -25.41
C GLU A 86 25.88 1.48 -25.79
N ARG A 87 26.42 0.74 -24.81
CA ARG A 87 27.15 -0.52 -25.01
C ARG A 87 26.47 -1.76 -24.40
N LEU A 88 25.23 -1.64 -23.95
CA LEU A 88 24.34 -2.76 -23.57
C LEU A 88 23.59 -3.30 -24.79
#